data_AF-A0A6P6T545-F1
#
_entry.id   AF-A0A6P6T545-F1
#
_cell.length_a   1.000
_cell.length_b   1.000
_cell.length_c   1.000
_cell.angle_alpha   90.00
_cell.angle_beta   90.00
_cell.angle_gamma   90.00
#
_symmetry.space_group_name_H-M   'P 1'
#
loop_
_entity.id
_entity.type
_entity.pdbx_description
1 polymer ?
#
loop_
_entity_poly.entity_id
_entity_poly.type
_entity_poly.pdbx_seq_one_letter_code
_entity_poly.pdbx_strand_id
1 'polypeptide(L)'
;MAENSQLLLEKGAGKQSNYYENCPGCAIERLKCSNVGIPLKHLFFIGTVTLSAALPITSLFPFLYFMIGDFHIAKTEEDIGYYAGYVGSSFMFGRALTSLLWGLVADRYGRKPVILIGTVAVVIFNTLFGLSSNFWMAVSMRFLLGSLSGVLGPMRAYASEICHKEYQALGMSVISTSWGVGLVIGPAIGGYLAQPADKYPEIFSKQSVFGRFPYLLPCLLISLFAVVVSVVCCWLPETLHIHCQNKEYAAYNGVEAAAYDSTLQERDGNSGDSLPTSQSSLLKNWPLMSSIITYCVFQLHDMAYTEIFSLWAISPRNSGGLSYTTSEVLSVPLLSTYPYIAMLSGFWLSVVLDSASVLKNVFSVSITTGLFLLQNRAVSQEQRGAANGISMSAMSLSKAIGPAAGGSLFSWAQKRQGASVLPGDQMIFFLLNVIEVIGLLMTFKPFLVLPEDNVSNRKHETSEESR
;
A
#
# COMPACT_ATOMS: atom_id res chain seq x y z
N MET A 1 -39.51 18.16 -3.38
CA MET A 1 -38.16 17.56 -3.48
C MET A 1 -37.05 18.62 -3.44
N ALA A 2 -37.26 19.82 -4.02
CA ALA A 2 -36.34 20.96 -3.91
C ALA A 2 -36.33 21.62 -2.50
N GLU A 3 -37.46 21.67 -1.79
CA GLU A 3 -37.53 22.26 -0.43
C GLU A 3 -36.78 21.45 0.64
N ASN A 4 -36.76 20.12 0.54
CA ASN A 4 -35.98 19.27 1.47
C ASN A 4 -34.46 19.42 1.28
N SER A 5 -34.01 19.86 0.09
CA SER A 5 -32.60 20.18 -0.17
C SER A 5 -32.19 21.52 0.47
N GLN A 6 -33.10 22.51 0.51
CA GLN A 6 -32.88 23.77 1.23
C GLN A 6 -32.89 23.60 2.75
N LEU A 7 -33.78 22.76 3.28
CA LEU A 7 -33.87 22.53 4.73
C LEU A 7 -32.66 21.76 5.31
N LEU A 8 -31.98 20.95 4.49
CA LEU A 8 -30.71 20.31 4.87
C LEU A 8 -29.52 21.27 4.76
N LEU A 9 -29.58 22.27 3.87
CA LEU A 9 -28.60 23.36 3.84
C LEU A 9 -28.71 24.22 5.10
N GLU A 10 -29.91 24.47 5.62
CA GLU A 10 -30.12 25.26 6.85
C GLU A 10 -29.83 24.46 8.13
N LYS A 11 -30.17 23.16 8.20
CA LYS A 11 -29.88 22.35 9.40
C LYS A 11 -28.41 21.93 9.55
N GLY A 12 -27.61 22.06 8.49
CA GLY A 12 -26.15 21.97 8.55
C GLY A 12 -25.46 23.29 8.92
N ALA A 13 -26.20 24.41 8.93
CA ALA A 13 -25.67 25.77 9.07
C ALA A 13 -25.48 26.23 10.54
N GLY A 14 -25.10 25.32 11.44
CA GLY A 14 -24.58 25.68 12.77
C GLY A 14 -23.15 26.24 12.75
N LYS A 15 -22.50 26.24 11.58
CA LYS A 15 -21.24 26.96 11.28
C LYS A 15 -21.37 27.55 9.89
N GLN A 16 -21.39 28.88 9.77
CA GLN A 16 -21.23 29.55 8.48
C GLN A 16 -19.84 29.20 7.91
N SER A 17 -19.74 28.15 7.08
CA SER A 17 -18.53 27.94 6.27
C SER A 17 -18.60 28.86 5.05
N ASN A 18 -17.89 29.98 5.11
CA ASN A 18 -17.68 30.83 3.95
C ASN A 18 -16.92 30.03 2.87
N TYR A 19 -17.63 29.53 1.86
CA TYR A 19 -17.02 28.81 0.75
C TYR A 19 -16.39 29.78 -0.25
N TYR A 20 -15.09 29.66 -0.48
CA TYR A 20 -14.36 30.49 -1.45
C TYR A 20 -14.44 29.91 -2.87
N GLU A 21 -14.84 30.72 -3.86
CA GLU A 21 -15.04 30.27 -5.25
C GLU A 21 -13.76 29.77 -5.94
N ASN A 22 -12.60 30.34 -5.59
CA ASN A 22 -11.31 29.97 -6.18
C ASN A 22 -10.56 28.87 -5.40
N CYS A 23 -11.20 28.22 -4.42
CA CYS A 23 -10.59 27.18 -3.61
C CYS A 23 -11.02 25.78 -4.08
N PRO A 24 -10.09 24.93 -4.58
CA PRO A 24 -10.41 23.57 -5.00
C PRO A 24 -11.04 22.73 -3.89
N GLY A 25 -10.51 22.83 -2.65
CA GLY A 25 -11.08 22.16 -1.48
C GLY A 25 -12.53 22.56 -1.19
N CYS A 26 -12.86 23.87 -1.22
CA CYS A 26 -14.23 24.33 -1.04
C CYS A 26 -15.18 23.83 -2.14
N ALA A 27 -14.69 23.67 -3.37
CA ALA A 27 -15.48 23.10 -4.46
C ALA A 27 -15.83 21.62 -4.20
N ILE A 28 -14.90 20.85 -3.63
CA ILE A 28 -15.15 19.46 -3.20
C ILE A 28 -16.13 19.40 -2.03
N GLU A 29 -16.05 20.30 -1.06
CA GLU A 29 -17.03 20.36 0.03
C GLU A 29 -18.43 20.71 -0.48
N ARG A 30 -18.56 21.66 -1.41
CA ARG A 30 -19.84 21.95 -2.08
C ARG A 30 -20.37 20.73 -2.84
N LEU A 31 -19.49 20.01 -3.55
CA LEU A 31 -19.85 18.77 -4.25
C LEU A 31 -20.39 17.72 -3.28
N LYS A 32 -19.76 17.56 -2.11
CA LYS A 32 -20.24 16.67 -1.05
C LYS A 32 -21.62 17.08 -0.54
N CYS A 33 -21.86 18.37 -0.28
CA CYS A 33 -23.17 18.85 0.16
C CYS A 33 -24.26 18.62 -0.90
N SER A 34 -23.93 18.76 -2.18
CA SER A 34 -24.89 18.59 -3.28
C SER A 34 -25.14 17.12 -3.66
N ASN A 35 -24.16 16.23 -3.47
CA ASN A 35 -24.25 14.81 -3.80
C ASN A 35 -24.02 13.96 -2.55
N VAL A 36 -25.13 13.46 -1.99
CA VAL A 36 -25.12 12.56 -0.82
C VAL A 36 -24.87 11.10 -1.22
N GLY A 37 -24.87 10.78 -2.52
CA GLY A 37 -24.65 9.43 -3.03
C GLY A 37 -23.18 8.98 -2.99
N ILE A 38 -22.96 7.70 -3.29
CA ILE A 38 -21.62 7.10 -3.37
C ILE A 38 -20.82 7.74 -4.52
N PRO A 39 -19.60 8.24 -4.29
CA PRO A 39 -18.80 8.91 -5.32
C PRO A 39 -18.10 7.91 -6.27
N LEU A 40 -18.86 7.07 -6.99
CA LEU A 40 -18.35 5.97 -7.81
C LEU A 40 -17.26 6.40 -8.81
N LYS A 41 -17.43 7.56 -9.45
CA LYS A 41 -16.43 8.12 -10.39
C LYS A 41 -15.08 8.36 -9.70
N HIS A 42 -15.09 8.90 -8.48
CA HIS A 42 -13.86 9.16 -7.72
C HIS A 42 -13.24 7.88 -7.17
N LEU A 43 -14.06 6.92 -6.75
CA LEU A 43 -13.60 5.60 -6.34
C LEU A 43 -12.92 4.87 -7.49
N PHE A 44 -13.45 4.95 -8.72
CA PHE A 44 -12.82 4.39 -9.89
C PHE A 44 -11.43 4.99 -10.13
N PHE A 45 -11.27 6.32 -10.07
CA PHE A 45 -9.96 6.96 -10.19
C PHE A 45 -8.98 6.50 -9.11
N ILE A 46 -9.42 6.46 -7.84
CA ILE A 46 -8.61 5.96 -6.72
C ILE A 46 -8.12 4.55 -7.03
N GLY A 47 -9.01 3.69 -7.52
CA GLY A 47 -8.69 2.30 -7.85
C GLY A 47 -7.66 2.19 -8.97
N THR A 48 -7.87 2.90 -10.10
CA THR A 48 -6.95 2.84 -11.26
C THR A 48 -5.56 3.38 -10.94
N VAL A 49 -5.48 4.48 -10.18
CA VAL A 49 -4.20 5.07 -9.74
C VAL A 49 -3.47 4.13 -8.81
N THR A 50 -4.18 3.56 -7.83
CA THR A 50 -3.60 2.60 -6.89
C THR A 50 -3.12 1.34 -7.63
N LEU A 51 -3.88 0.84 -8.59
CA LEU A 51 -3.51 -0.31 -9.40
C LEU A 51 -2.24 -0.04 -10.21
N SER A 52 -2.10 1.13 -10.84
CA SER A 52 -0.87 1.49 -11.58
C SER A 52 0.37 1.54 -10.70
N ALA A 53 0.22 1.90 -9.43
CA ALA A 53 1.31 1.90 -8.46
C ALA A 53 1.61 0.50 -7.89
N ALA A 54 0.62 -0.40 -7.88
CA ALA A 54 0.77 -1.77 -7.40
C ALA A 54 1.45 -2.70 -8.41
N LEU A 55 1.11 -2.58 -9.71
CA LEU A 55 1.57 -3.50 -10.76
C LEU A 55 3.11 -3.62 -10.89
N PRO A 56 3.92 -2.54 -10.83
CA PRO A 56 5.38 -2.66 -10.88
C PRO A 56 5.98 -3.51 -9.74
N ILE A 57 5.30 -3.55 -8.59
CA ILE A 57 5.73 -4.31 -7.41
C ILE A 57 5.33 -5.78 -7.60
N THR A 58 4.07 -6.03 -7.90
CA THR A 58 3.51 -7.39 -7.89
C THR A 58 3.90 -8.22 -9.11
N SER A 59 4.16 -7.57 -10.25
CA SER A 59 4.60 -8.26 -11.47
C SER A 59 6.04 -8.75 -11.44
N LEU A 60 6.86 -8.27 -10.51
CA LEU A 60 8.27 -8.64 -10.42
C LEU A 60 8.46 -10.12 -10.07
N PHE A 61 7.71 -10.61 -9.09
CA PHE A 61 8.02 -11.86 -8.40
C PHE A 61 8.13 -13.10 -9.31
N PRO A 62 7.26 -13.29 -10.33
CA PRO A 62 7.35 -14.48 -11.18
C PRO A 62 8.61 -14.59 -12.02
N PHE A 63 9.22 -13.47 -12.39
CA PHE A 63 10.37 -13.47 -13.30
C PHE A 63 11.67 -13.06 -12.63
N LEU A 64 11.64 -12.62 -11.37
CA LEU A 64 12.79 -12.12 -10.65
C LEU A 64 13.92 -13.16 -10.53
N TYR A 65 13.57 -14.42 -10.23
CA TYR A 65 14.55 -15.52 -10.14
C TYR A 65 15.34 -15.66 -11.46
N PHE A 66 14.61 -15.73 -12.57
CA PHE A 66 15.20 -15.85 -13.91
C PHE A 66 16.02 -14.61 -14.27
N MET A 67 15.54 -13.41 -13.94
CA MET A 67 16.23 -12.16 -14.22
C MET A 67 17.60 -12.09 -13.54
N ILE A 68 17.70 -12.54 -12.29
CA ILE A 68 18.97 -12.63 -11.58
C ILE A 68 19.87 -13.72 -12.18
N GLY A 69 19.31 -14.85 -12.59
CA GLY A 69 20.03 -15.90 -13.31
C GLY A 69 20.64 -15.40 -14.62
N ASP A 70 19.88 -14.67 -15.42
CA ASP A 70 20.29 -14.09 -16.70
C ASP A 70 21.33 -12.97 -16.54
N PHE A 71 21.41 -12.32 -15.38
CA PHE A 71 22.47 -11.36 -15.08
C PHE A 71 23.82 -12.00 -14.75
N HIS A 72 23.86 -13.32 -14.51
CA HIS A 72 25.08 -14.07 -14.20
C HIS A 72 25.89 -13.49 -13.03
N ILE A 73 25.22 -12.88 -12.05
CA ILE A 73 25.84 -12.28 -10.85
C ILE A 73 25.99 -13.28 -9.70
N ALA A 74 25.10 -14.27 -9.63
CA ALA A 74 25.12 -15.32 -8.61
C ALA A 74 26.15 -16.39 -8.98
N LYS A 75 27.00 -16.77 -8.01
CA LYS A 75 28.04 -17.81 -8.23
C LYS A 75 27.44 -19.22 -8.26
N THR A 76 26.38 -19.42 -7.48
CA THR A 76 25.62 -20.67 -7.39
C THR A 76 24.13 -20.38 -7.53
N GLU A 77 23.33 -21.39 -7.91
CA GLU A 77 21.87 -21.26 -7.99
C GLU A 77 21.24 -20.92 -6.63
N GLU A 78 21.89 -21.32 -5.53
CA GLU A 78 21.47 -21.02 -4.17
C GLU A 78 21.61 -19.53 -3.83
N ASP A 79 22.56 -18.83 -4.45
CA ASP A 79 22.78 -17.39 -4.21
C ASP A 79 21.77 -16.51 -4.98
N ILE A 80 21.02 -17.07 -5.93
CA ILE A 80 20.03 -16.31 -6.73
C ILE A 80 19.00 -15.65 -5.82
N GLY A 81 18.49 -16.36 -4.80
CA GLY A 81 17.53 -15.82 -3.85
C GLY A 81 18.06 -14.62 -3.07
N TYR A 82 19.35 -14.62 -2.72
CA TYR A 82 19.98 -13.50 -2.01
C TYR A 82 19.97 -12.22 -2.86
N TYR A 83 20.39 -12.30 -4.12
CA TYR A 83 20.38 -11.17 -5.05
C TYR A 83 18.96 -10.74 -5.45
N ALA A 84 18.03 -11.69 -5.63
CA ALA A 84 16.62 -11.41 -5.86
C ALA A 84 16.04 -10.54 -4.74
N GLY A 85 16.31 -10.92 -3.49
CA GLY A 85 15.91 -10.17 -2.31
C GLY A 85 16.34 -8.70 -2.33
N TYR A 86 17.56 -8.38 -2.78
CA TYR A 86 18.00 -6.99 -2.92
C TYR A 86 17.22 -6.20 -3.98
N VAL A 87 16.97 -6.81 -5.15
CA VAL A 87 16.18 -6.16 -6.21
C VAL A 87 14.74 -5.96 -5.74
N GLY A 88 14.12 -6.97 -5.11
CA GLY A 88 12.78 -6.88 -4.55
C GLY A 88 12.64 -5.81 -3.47
N SER A 89 13.69 -5.63 -2.65
CA SER A 89 13.72 -4.67 -1.54
C SER A 89 13.97 -3.22 -1.98
N SER A 90 14.75 -3.02 -3.04
CA SER A 90 15.23 -1.70 -3.47
C SER A 90 14.09 -0.69 -3.72
N PHE A 91 12.98 -1.13 -4.30
CA PHE A 91 11.79 -0.29 -4.51
C PHE A 91 11.22 0.19 -3.17
N MET A 92 11.02 -0.74 -2.24
CA MET A 92 10.39 -0.45 -0.94
C MET A 92 11.30 0.42 -0.08
N PHE A 93 12.61 0.20 -0.17
CA PHE A 93 13.62 1.00 0.50
C PHE A 93 13.61 2.45 0.01
N GLY A 94 13.61 2.66 -1.32
CA GLY A 94 13.48 4.01 -1.91
C GLY A 94 12.20 4.71 -1.44
N ARG A 95 11.08 3.98 -1.45
CA ARG A 95 9.80 4.51 -0.98
C ARG A 95 9.81 4.87 0.50
N ALA A 96 10.45 4.07 1.35
CA ALA A 96 10.54 4.32 2.79
C ALA A 96 11.24 5.64 3.10
N LEU A 97 12.31 5.96 2.36
CA LEU A 97 13.09 7.19 2.51
C LEU A 97 12.30 8.43 2.10
N THR A 98 11.46 8.34 1.06
CA THR A 98 10.80 9.52 0.47
C THR A 98 9.31 9.65 0.78
N SER A 99 8.64 8.64 1.32
CA SER A 99 7.18 8.70 1.49
C SER A 99 6.71 9.80 2.45
N LEU A 100 7.49 10.10 3.50
CA LEU A 100 7.22 11.27 4.36
C LEU A 100 7.34 12.59 3.58
N LEU A 101 8.38 12.73 2.77
CA LEU A 101 8.60 13.93 1.95
C LEU A 101 7.44 14.13 0.98
N TRP A 102 7.00 13.08 0.29
CA TRP A 102 5.86 13.16 -0.62
C TRP A 102 4.54 13.47 0.08
N GLY A 103 4.34 13.01 1.32
CA GLY A 103 3.19 13.42 2.14
C GLY A 103 3.20 14.92 2.43
N LEU A 104 4.33 15.46 2.89
CA LEU A 104 4.50 16.90 3.15
C LEU A 104 4.34 17.75 1.88
N VAL A 105 4.87 17.28 0.76
CA VAL A 105 4.71 17.94 -0.54
C VAL A 105 3.25 17.92 -0.98
N ALA A 106 2.53 16.82 -0.78
CA ALA A 106 1.11 16.73 -1.11
C ALA A 106 0.24 17.65 -0.27
N ASP A 107 0.57 17.83 1.02
CA ASP A 107 -0.14 18.74 1.90
C ASP A 107 0.16 20.22 1.58
N ARG A 108 1.33 20.54 1.01
CA ARG A 108 1.67 21.92 0.62
C ARG A 108 1.21 22.29 -0.80
N TYR A 109 1.39 21.40 -1.76
CA TYR A 109 1.19 21.68 -3.20
C TYR A 109 -0.05 21.01 -3.79
N GLY A 110 -0.75 20.19 -3.01
CA GLY A 110 -1.93 19.45 -3.46
C GLY A 110 -1.62 18.01 -3.85
N ARG A 111 -2.68 17.20 -3.91
CA ARG A 111 -2.58 15.73 -3.99
C ARG A 111 -2.44 15.33 -5.46
N LYS A 112 -3.09 16.07 -6.36
CA LYS A 112 -3.07 15.80 -7.80
C LYS A 112 -1.67 15.90 -8.42
N PRO A 113 -0.87 16.97 -8.17
CA PRO A 113 0.48 17.06 -8.74
C PRO A 113 1.40 15.92 -8.29
N VAL A 114 1.32 15.53 -7.01
CA VAL A 114 2.14 14.43 -6.46
C VAL A 114 1.76 13.09 -7.08
N ILE A 115 0.46 12.81 -7.24
CA ILE A 115 -0.02 11.60 -7.93
C ILE A 115 0.46 11.58 -9.38
N LEU A 116 0.37 12.71 -10.09
CA LEU A 116 0.80 12.79 -11.49
C LEU A 116 2.30 12.51 -11.63
N ILE A 117 3.14 13.15 -10.82
CA ILE A 117 4.59 12.89 -10.80
C ILE A 117 4.88 11.42 -10.53
N GLY A 118 4.19 10.81 -9.56
CA GLY A 118 4.36 9.40 -9.25
C GLY A 118 3.99 8.47 -10.40
N THR A 119 2.87 8.73 -11.10
CA THR A 119 2.49 7.92 -12.27
C THR A 119 3.45 8.08 -13.45
N VAL A 120 3.96 9.29 -13.69
CA VAL A 120 5.00 9.53 -14.71
C VAL A 120 6.31 8.83 -14.34
N ALA A 121 6.69 8.82 -13.06
CA ALA A 121 7.84 8.07 -12.58
C ALA A 121 7.67 6.56 -12.84
N VAL A 122 6.46 6.01 -12.68
CA VAL A 122 6.15 4.62 -13.08
C VAL A 122 6.44 4.42 -14.56
N VAL A 123 5.94 5.27 -15.46
CA VAL A 123 6.19 5.14 -16.90
C VAL A 123 7.69 5.10 -17.22
N ILE A 124 8.47 6.04 -16.67
CA ILE A 124 9.88 6.18 -16.99
C ILE A 124 10.70 5.03 -16.38
N PHE A 125 10.67 4.88 -15.05
CA PHE A 125 11.59 3.97 -14.37
C PHE A 125 11.17 2.51 -14.47
N ASN A 126 9.88 2.19 -14.64
CA ASN A 126 9.46 0.81 -14.91
C ASN A 126 9.91 0.36 -16.31
N THR A 127 9.84 1.25 -17.30
CA THR A 127 10.36 0.97 -18.66
C THR A 127 11.88 0.80 -18.64
N LEU A 128 12.61 1.69 -17.96
CA LEU A 128 14.06 1.58 -17.81
C LEU A 128 14.49 0.33 -17.04
N PHE A 129 13.69 -0.11 -16.05
CA PHE A 129 13.90 -1.38 -15.38
C PHE A 129 13.76 -2.57 -16.34
N GLY A 130 12.76 -2.57 -17.22
CA GLY A 130 12.62 -3.60 -18.26
C GLY A 130 13.77 -3.63 -19.28
N LEU A 131 14.47 -2.51 -19.45
CA LEU A 131 15.68 -2.37 -20.27
C LEU A 131 16.98 -2.67 -19.50
N SER A 132 16.90 -3.11 -18.25
CA SER A 132 18.10 -3.37 -17.45
C SER A 132 18.86 -4.59 -17.96
N SER A 133 20.18 -4.44 -18.13
CA SER A 133 21.08 -5.49 -18.62
C SER A 133 22.07 -5.99 -17.57
N ASN A 134 22.05 -5.40 -16.37
CA ASN A 134 22.91 -5.80 -15.26
C ASN A 134 22.19 -5.59 -13.92
N PHE A 135 22.67 -6.29 -12.91
CA PHE A 135 22.12 -6.28 -11.56
C PHE A 135 22.02 -4.87 -10.96
N TRP A 136 23.08 -4.07 -11.03
CA TRP A 136 23.12 -2.75 -10.41
C TRP A 136 22.16 -1.77 -11.08
N MET A 137 22.02 -1.83 -12.40
CA MET A 137 21.02 -1.04 -13.13
C MET A 137 19.61 -1.41 -12.69
N ALA A 138 19.30 -2.71 -12.54
CA ALA A 138 18.01 -3.17 -12.05
C ALA A 138 17.70 -2.61 -10.64
N VAL A 139 18.66 -2.71 -9.72
CA VAL A 139 18.55 -2.17 -8.36
C VAL A 139 18.35 -0.65 -8.38
N SER A 140 19.16 0.09 -9.15
CA SER A 140 19.07 1.55 -9.23
C SER A 140 17.74 2.02 -9.81
N MET A 141 17.27 1.41 -10.91
CA MET A 141 15.99 1.79 -11.51
C MET A 141 14.81 1.53 -10.57
N ARG A 142 14.85 0.42 -9.82
CA ARG A 142 13.83 0.10 -8.82
C ARG A 142 13.86 1.03 -7.62
N PHE A 143 15.06 1.36 -7.12
CA PHE A 143 15.22 2.33 -6.05
C PHE A 143 14.70 3.71 -6.46
N LEU A 144 15.04 4.18 -7.66
CA LEU A 144 14.55 5.46 -8.18
C LEU A 144 13.04 5.46 -8.40
N LEU A 145 12.49 4.36 -8.95
CA LEU A 145 11.05 4.18 -9.08
C LEU A 145 10.34 4.28 -7.72
N GLY A 146 10.84 3.56 -6.71
CA GLY A 146 10.30 3.60 -5.36
C GLY A 146 10.40 4.99 -4.72
N SER A 147 11.54 5.66 -4.90
CA SER A 147 11.81 6.98 -4.34
C SER A 147 10.93 8.08 -4.94
N LEU A 148 10.60 7.98 -6.23
CA LEU A 148 9.83 8.99 -6.96
C LEU A 148 8.33 8.66 -7.02
N SER A 149 7.93 7.41 -6.74
CA SER A 149 6.54 6.94 -6.74
C SER A 149 5.86 7.08 -5.37
N GLY A 150 5.65 8.34 -4.93
CA GLY A 150 4.98 8.67 -3.67
C GLY A 150 3.45 8.55 -3.67
N VAL A 151 2.82 7.74 -4.54
CA VAL A 151 1.37 7.80 -4.83
C VAL A 151 0.47 7.33 -3.68
N LEU A 152 0.82 6.24 -2.99
CA LEU A 152 -0.11 5.56 -2.06
C LEU A 152 -0.51 6.42 -0.84
N GLY A 153 0.39 7.22 -0.28
CA GLY A 153 0.10 8.08 0.87
C GLY A 153 -0.90 9.20 0.53
N PRO A 154 -0.59 10.07 -0.45
CA PRO A 154 -1.50 11.09 -0.98
C PRO A 154 -2.82 10.51 -1.47
N MET A 155 -2.83 9.31 -2.06
CA MET A 155 -4.08 8.67 -2.49
C MET A 155 -4.99 8.30 -1.31
N ARG A 156 -4.44 7.86 -0.17
CA ARG A 156 -5.22 7.63 1.06
C ARG A 156 -5.79 8.91 1.62
N ALA A 157 -4.99 9.97 1.68
CA ALA A 157 -5.46 11.28 2.11
C ALA A 157 -6.60 11.75 1.20
N TYR A 158 -6.40 11.70 -0.12
CA TYR A 158 -7.40 12.03 -1.12
C TYR A 158 -8.69 11.21 -0.98
N ALA A 159 -8.60 9.89 -0.78
CA ALA A 159 -9.77 9.03 -0.59
C ALA A 159 -10.58 9.44 0.66
N SER A 160 -9.90 9.82 1.75
CA SER A 160 -10.57 10.31 2.96
C SER A 160 -11.21 11.70 2.76
N GLU A 161 -10.63 12.52 1.90
CA GLU A 161 -11.05 13.89 1.62
C GLU A 161 -12.13 14.00 0.55
N ILE A 162 -12.23 13.05 -0.39
CA ILE A 162 -13.27 13.05 -1.42
C ILE A 162 -14.55 12.36 -0.95
N CYS A 163 -14.42 11.35 -0.08
CA CYS A 163 -15.57 10.63 0.46
C CYS A 163 -16.27 11.38 1.58
N HIS A 164 -17.59 11.21 1.67
CA HIS A 164 -18.36 11.53 2.89
C HIS A 164 -17.91 10.67 4.05
N LYS A 165 -18.10 11.15 5.29
CA LYS A 165 -17.70 10.43 6.51
C LYS A 165 -18.24 8.99 6.54
N GLU A 166 -19.47 8.79 6.06
CA GLU A 166 -20.12 7.48 5.95
C GLU A 166 -19.43 6.53 4.94
N TYR A 167 -18.88 7.07 3.85
CA TYR A 167 -18.22 6.32 2.78
C TYR A 167 -16.68 6.37 2.84
N GLN A 168 -16.09 6.94 3.89
CA GLN A 168 -14.62 6.95 4.06
C GLN A 168 -14.06 5.53 4.11
N ALA A 169 -14.75 4.61 4.77
CA ALA A 169 -14.34 3.20 4.80
C ALA A 169 -14.35 2.56 3.40
N LEU A 170 -15.32 2.92 2.55
CA LEU A 170 -15.41 2.46 1.17
C LEU A 170 -14.26 3.04 0.31
N GLY A 171 -13.91 4.31 0.50
CA GLY A 171 -12.75 4.91 -0.18
C GLY A 171 -11.44 4.21 0.17
N MET A 172 -11.25 3.90 1.45
CA MET A 172 -10.06 3.18 1.93
C MET A 172 -10.04 1.71 1.48
N SER A 173 -11.18 1.04 1.44
CA SER A 173 -11.25 -0.35 0.98
C SER A 173 -10.90 -0.46 -0.52
N VAL A 174 -11.31 0.49 -1.36
CA VAL A 174 -10.94 0.51 -2.79
C VAL A 174 -9.43 0.53 -3.00
N ILE A 175 -8.67 1.24 -2.16
CA ILE A 175 -7.19 1.24 -2.21
C ILE A 175 -6.66 -0.17 -1.91
N SER A 176 -7.12 -0.81 -0.84
CA SER A 176 -6.70 -2.16 -0.47
C SER A 176 -7.14 -3.22 -1.49
N THR A 177 -8.35 -3.11 -2.04
CA THR A 177 -8.86 -3.98 -3.10
C THR A 177 -8.03 -3.83 -4.37
N SER A 178 -7.63 -2.62 -4.74
CA SER A 178 -6.80 -2.38 -5.92
C SER A 178 -5.40 -3.00 -5.77
N TRP A 179 -4.85 -3.00 -4.56
CA TRP A 179 -3.64 -3.77 -4.25
C TRP A 179 -3.88 -5.28 -4.42
N GLY A 180 -5.00 -5.82 -3.91
CA GLY A 180 -5.39 -7.22 -4.11
C GLY A 180 -5.55 -7.60 -5.58
N VAL A 181 -6.18 -6.75 -6.40
CA VAL A 181 -6.26 -6.91 -7.86
C VAL A 181 -4.86 -6.92 -8.48
N GLY A 182 -3.97 -6.04 -8.01
CA GLY A 182 -2.56 -6.03 -8.42
C GLY A 182 -1.82 -7.33 -8.09
N LEU A 183 -2.13 -7.99 -6.96
CA LEU A 183 -1.55 -9.29 -6.60
C LEU A 183 -2.03 -10.44 -7.50
N VAL A 184 -3.15 -10.29 -8.20
CA VAL A 184 -3.65 -11.27 -9.17
C VAL A 184 -3.12 -10.95 -10.57
N ILE A 185 -3.33 -9.72 -11.05
CA ILE A 185 -2.97 -9.30 -12.41
C ILE A 185 -1.45 -9.16 -12.58
N GLY A 186 -0.74 -8.69 -11.56
CA GLY A 186 0.70 -8.47 -11.62
C GLY A 186 1.47 -9.75 -11.98
N PRO A 187 1.31 -10.83 -11.19
CA PRO A 187 1.92 -12.10 -11.53
C PRO A 187 1.52 -12.63 -12.91
N ALA A 188 0.29 -12.35 -13.37
CA ALA A 188 -0.17 -12.71 -14.72
C ALA A 188 0.65 -12.07 -15.82
N ILE A 189 0.86 -10.77 -15.69
CA ILE A 189 1.68 -9.99 -16.61
C ILE A 189 3.14 -10.47 -16.53
N GLY A 190 3.70 -10.59 -15.32
CA GLY A 190 5.09 -10.96 -15.12
C GLY A 190 5.41 -12.38 -15.60
N GLY A 191 4.55 -13.35 -15.32
CA GLY A 191 4.76 -14.75 -15.65
C GLY A 191 4.58 -15.05 -17.14
N TYR A 192 3.47 -14.63 -17.76
CA TYR A 192 3.21 -14.95 -19.16
C TYR A 192 4.06 -14.15 -20.15
N LEU A 193 4.44 -12.92 -19.82
CA LEU A 193 5.13 -12.02 -20.76
C LEU A 193 6.65 -11.96 -20.57
N ALA A 194 7.19 -12.50 -19.48
CA ALA A 194 8.64 -12.64 -19.33
C ALA A 194 9.22 -13.67 -20.30
N GLN A 195 10.43 -13.40 -20.77
CA GLN A 195 11.18 -14.22 -21.74
C GLN A 195 10.34 -14.58 -22.98
N PRO A 196 9.75 -13.57 -23.67
CA PRO A 196 8.81 -13.83 -24.76
C PRO A 196 9.47 -14.50 -25.97
N ALA A 197 10.78 -14.28 -26.20
CA ALA A 197 11.53 -14.92 -27.27
C ALA A 197 11.77 -16.42 -27.06
N ASP A 198 11.76 -16.89 -25.81
CA ASP A 198 11.87 -18.32 -25.50
C ASP A 198 10.49 -18.98 -25.42
N LYS A 199 9.47 -18.27 -24.92
CA LYS A 199 8.11 -18.79 -24.79
C LYS A 199 7.29 -18.80 -26.07
N TYR A 200 7.40 -17.75 -26.87
CA TYR A 200 6.62 -17.57 -28.10
C TYR A 200 7.57 -17.32 -29.29
N PRO A 201 8.42 -18.32 -29.64
CA PRO A 201 9.45 -18.15 -30.67
C PRO A 201 8.88 -17.87 -32.06
N GLU A 202 7.61 -18.23 -32.32
CA GLU A 202 6.90 -17.93 -33.57
C GLU A 202 6.57 -16.44 -33.73
N ILE A 203 6.40 -15.71 -32.62
CA ILE A 203 6.01 -14.29 -32.59
C ILE A 203 7.23 -13.41 -32.31
N PHE A 204 8.12 -13.84 -31.43
CA PHE A 204 9.29 -13.08 -30.98
C PHE A 204 10.59 -13.80 -31.34
N SER A 205 11.34 -13.24 -32.28
CA SER A 205 12.69 -13.72 -32.61
C SER A 205 13.69 -13.39 -31.50
N LYS A 206 14.67 -14.27 -31.28
CA LYS A 206 15.81 -14.04 -30.36
C LYS A 206 16.67 -12.84 -30.75
N GLN A 207 16.64 -12.42 -32.01
CA GLN A 207 17.35 -11.23 -32.49
C GLN A 207 16.58 -9.91 -32.25
N SER A 208 15.33 -9.99 -31.78
CA SER A 208 14.51 -8.81 -31.49
C SER A 208 14.95 -8.10 -30.21
N VAL A 209 14.43 -6.89 -30.00
CA VAL A 209 14.61 -6.14 -28.74
C VAL A 209 14.16 -6.97 -27.53
N PHE A 210 13.14 -7.82 -27.69
CA PHE A 210 12.63 -8.68 -26.63
C PHE A 210 13.47 -9.94 -26.39
N GLY A 211 14.32 -10.33 -27.36
CA GLY A 211 15.37 -11.32 -27.12
C GLY A 211 16.57 -10.72 -26.39
N ARG A 212 16.91 -9.45 -26.68
CA ARG A 212 17.96 -8.71 -25.97
C ARG A 212 17.56 -8.30 -24.55
N PHE A 213 16.29 -7.97 -24.33
CA PHE A 213 15.73 -7.57 -23.04
C PHE A 213 14.51 -8.45 -22.70
N PRO A 214 14.73 -9.64 -22.11
CA PRO A 214 13.67 -10.64 -21.89
C PRO A 214 12.55 -10.19 -20.95
N TYR A 215 12.81 -9.18 -20.12
CA TYR A 215 11.88 -8.65 -19.10
C TYR A 215 11.22 -7.33 -19.51
N LEU A 216 11.47 -6.85 -20.74
CA LEU A 216 10.94 -5.58 -21.23
C LEU A 216 9.43 -5.61 -21.47
N LEU A 217 8.91 -6.70 -22.04
CA LEU A 217 7.50 -6.81 -22.42
C LEU A 217 6.52 -6.64 -21.24
N PRO A 218 6.66 -7.33 -20.10
CA PRO A 218 5.79 -7.10 -18.94
C PRO A 218 5.89 -5.67 -18.42
N CYS A 219 7.10 -5.09 -18.43
CA CYS A 219 7.33 -3.71 -17.99
C CYS A 219 6.66 -2.70 -18.92
N LEU A 220 6.74 -2.88 -20.23
CA LEU A 220 6.10 -2.00 -21.22
C LEU A 220 4.58 -2.01 -21.10
N LEU A 221 3.95 -3.17 -20.87
CA LEU A 221 2.51 -3.25 -20.70
C LEU A 221 2.05 -2.44 -19.47
N ILE A 222 2.77 -2.56 -18.36
CA ILE A 222 2.48 -1.79 -17.13
C ILE A 222 2.73 -0.31 -17.35
N SER A 223 3.80 0.06 -18.05
CA SER A 223 4.09 1.46 -18.39
C SER A 223 3.04 2.06 -19.32
N LEU A 224 2.52 1.30 -20.30
CA LEU A 224 1.42 1.75 -21.16
C LEU A 224 0.13 1.98 -20.36
N PHE A 225 -0.20 1.08 -19.45
CA PHE A 225 -1.31 1.29 -18.53
C PHE A 225 -1.09 2.54 -17.65
N ALA A 226 0.13 2.74 -17.14
CA ALA A 226 0.46 3.93 -16.37
C ALA A 226 0.36 5.22 -17.19
N VAL A 227 0.69 5.22 -18.49
CA VAL A 227 0.47 6.37 -19.39
C VAL A 227 -1.02 6.73 -19.46
N VAL A 228 -1.88 5.73 -19.67
CA VAL A 228 -3.34 5.93 -19.67
C VAL A 228 -3.78 6.54 -18.35
N VAL A 229 -3.32 5.99 -17.22
CA VAL A 229 -3.64 6.52 -15.89
C VAL A 229 -3.12 7.95 -15.70
N SER A 230 -1.91 8.29 -16.13
CA SER A 230 -1.36 9.66 -16.05
C SER A 230 -2.21 10.66 -16.82
N VAL A 231 -2.66 10.31 -18.03
CA VAL A 231 -3.57 11.14 -18.82
C VAL A 231 -4.91 11.29 -18.10
N VAL A 232 -5.45 10.20 -17.57
CA VAL A 232 -6.71 10.17 -16.82
C VAL A 232 -6.64 11.02 -15.52
N CYS A 233 -5.48 11.06 -14.86
CA CYS A 233 -5.23 11.90 -13.68
C CYS A 233 -5.33 13.40 -13.95
N CYS A 234 -5.21 13.86 -15.20
CA CYS A 234 -5.40 15.26 -15.55
C CYS A 234 -6.83 15.75 -15.23
N TRP A 235 -7.83 14.86 -15.23
CA TRP A 235 -9.21 15.17 -14.85
C TRP A 235 -9.53 14.94 -13.37
N LEU A 236 -8.56 14.49 -12.56
CA LEU A 236 -8.74 14.38 -11.12
C LEU A 236 -8.93 15.79 -10.53
N PRO A 237 -9.98 16.06 -9.74
CA PRO A 237 -10.09 17.33 -9.03
C PRO A 237 -9.06 17.41 -7.91
N GLU A 238 -8.65 18.61 -7.54
CA GLU A 238 -7.76 18.84 -6.39
C GLU A 238 -8.58 18.99 -5.11
N THR A 239 -8.08 18.47 -3.99
CA THR A 239 -8.76 18.49 -2.68
C THR A 239 -8.17 19.51 -1.70
N LEU A 240 -7.05 20.16 -2.05
CA LEU A 240 -6.37 21.11 -1.18
C LEU A 240 -7.19 22.41 -0.95
N HIS A 241 -7.28 22.83 0.32
CA HIS A 241 -7.80 24.15 0.69
C HIS A 241 -6.70 25.21 0.70
N ILE A 242 -6.81 26.22 -0.17
CA ILE A 242 -5.77 27.25 -0.36
C ILE A 242 -5.92 28.41 0.64
N HIS A 243 -7.14 28.70 1.10
CA HIS A 243 -7.42 29.88 1.96
C HIS A 243 -6.94 29.72 3.42
N CYS A 244 -6.68 28.50 3.91
CA CYS A 244 -6.17 28.29 5.28
C CYS A 244 -4.67 28.60 5.44
N GLN A 245 -3.93 28.86 4.36
CA GLN A 245 -2.52 29.28 4.44
C GLN A 245 -2.34 30.78 4.74
N ASN A 246 -3.38 31.60 4.58
CA ASN A 246 -3.35 33.00 5.00
C ASN A 246 -3.63 33.07 6.51
N LYS A 247 -2.57 33.37 7.27
CA LYS A 247 -2.51 33.41 8.74
C LYS A 247 -3.56 34.31 9.42
N GLU A 248 -4.31 35.14 8.70
CA GLU A 248 -5.34 36.01 9.26
C GLU A 248 -6.66 35.28 9.60
N TYR A 249 -7.03 34.20 8.89
CA TYR A 249 -8.30 33.50 9.12
C TYR A 249 -8.24 32.42 10.22
N ALA A 250 -7.06 31.86 10.48
CA ALA A 250 -6.87 30.91 11.58
C ALA A 250 -7.04 31.60 12.96
N ALA A 251 -6.73 32.90 13.05
CA ALA A 251 -6.92 33.69 14.26
C ALA A 251 -8.40 33.89 14.59
N TYR A 252 -9.26 34.08 13.59
CA TYR A 252 -10.69 34.33 13.82
C TYR A 252 -11.42 33.09 14.36
N ASN A 253 -11.18 31.90 13.77
CA ASN A 253 -11.77 30.65 14.25
C ASN A 253 -11.14 30.17 15.58
N GLY A 254 -9.88 30.52 15.84
CA GLY A 254 -9.22 30.25 17.11
C GLY A 254 -9.78 31.09 18.27
N VAL A 255 -10.16 32.35 18.00
CA VAL A 255 -10.77 33.24 19.00
C VAL A 255 -12.20 32.81 19.33
N GLU A 256 -12.97 32.32 18.37
CA GLU A 256 -14.34 31.84 18.61
C GLU A 256 -14.37 30.48 19.33
N ALA A 257 -13.42 29.59 19.02
CA ALA A 257 -13.21 28.35 19.77
C ALA A 257 -12.66 28.59 21.19
N ALA A 258 -11.76 29.56 21.36
CA ALA A 258 -11.24 29.96 22.67
C ALA A 258 -12.28 30.71 23.52
N ALA A 259 -13.21 31.46 22.91
CA ALA A 259 -14.31 32.09 23.63
C ALA A 259 -15.27 31.05 24.24
N TYR A 260 -15.53 29.96 23.52
CA TYR A 260 -16.35 28.84 24.02
C TYR A 260 -15.63 27.99 25.10
N ASP A 261 -14.30 27.84 24.98
CA ASP A 261 -13.46 27.13 25.96
C ASP A 261 -13.21 27.98 27.22
N SER A 262 -13.14 29.32 27.09
CA SER A 262 -12.97 30.24 28.21
C SER A 262 -14.14 30.25 29.19
N THR A 263 -15.36 29.95 28.72
CA THR A 263 -16.53 29.76 29.59
C THR A 263 -16.50 28.45 30.38
N LEU A 264 -15.67 27.48 29.99
CA LEU A 264 -15.46 26.22 30.71
C LEU A 264 -14.20 26.23 31.58
N GLN A 265 -13.22 27.09 31.27
CA GLN A 265 -11.93 27.19 31.95
C GLN A 265 -11.88 28.10 33.19
N GLU A 266 -12.97 28.75 33.59
CA GLU A 266 -13.00 29.47 34.87
C GLU A 266 -12.89 28.56 36.11
N ARG A 267 -12.73 27.23 35.94
CA ARG A 267 -12.71 26.28 37.06
C ARG A 267 -11.42 25.57 37.40
N ASP A 268 -10.34 25.66 36.63
CA ASP A 268 -9.07 25.08 37.08
C ASP A 268 -7.87 25.89 36.62
N GLY A 269 -7.13 26.40 37.61
CA GLY A 269 -6.01 27.29 37.42
C GLY A 269 -4.70 26.56 37.10
N ASN A 270 -3.92 27.29 36.31
CA ASN A 270 -2.46 27.42 36.31
C ASN A 270 -1.60 26.59 35.33
N SER A 271 -0.93 27.39 34.50
CA SER A 271 0.45 27.29 34.00
C SER A 271 0.77 26.27 32.90
N GLY A 272 0.60 26.74 31.66
CA GLY A 272 1.74 27.16 30.82
C GLY A 272 2.54 26.05 30.17
N ASP A 273 2.27 25.78 28.88
CA ASP A 273 3.29 25.22 28.01
C ASP A 273 3.14 25.57 26.53
N SER A 274 4.31 25.75 25.92
CA SER A 274 4.64 26.15 24.56
C SER A 274 3.87 25.47 23.39
N LEU A 275 3.76 26.19 22.26
CA LEU A 275 3.25 25.68 20.98
C LEU A 275 3.85 24.29 20.64
N PRO A 276 3.05 23.25 20.40
CA PRO A 276 3.59 21.91 20.15
C PRO A 276 4.16 21.81 18.73
N THR A 277 5.37 21.28 18.63
CA THR A 277 5.91 20.71 17.38
C THR A 277 5.03 19.54 16.95
N SER A 278 4.17 19.77 15.95
CA SER A 278 3.11 18.85 15.49
C SER A 278 3.53 17.40 15.17
N GLN A 279 4.82 17.09 15.02
CA GLN A 279 5.31 15.73 14.77
C GLN A 279 5.68 14.96 16.04
N SER A 280 6.18 15.65 17.07
CA SER A 280 6.54 15.00 18.36
C SER A 280 5.31 14.50 19.09
N SER A 281 4.16 15.16 18.92
CA SER A 281 2.88 14.74 19.51
C SER A 281 2.31 13.47 18.85
N LEU A 282 2.49 13.28 17.54
CA LEU A 282 1.96 12.11 16.81
C LEU A 282 2.67 10.81 17.18
N LEU A 283 4.00 10.83 17.31
CA LEU A 283 4.76 9.64 17.71
C LEU A 283 4.49 9.21 19.16
N LYS A 284 3.97 10.13 19.99
CA LYS A 284 3.54 9.84 21.36
C LYS A 284 2.11 9.27 21.43
N ASN A 285 1.33 9.35 20.34
CA ASN A 285 -0.02 8.80 20.28
C ASN A 285 0.04 7.27 20.19
N TRP A 286 -0.16 6.61 21.33
CA TRP A 286 -0.04 5.15 21.44
C TRP A 286 -1.06 4.36 20.60
N PRO A 287 -2.36 4.72 20.53
CA PRO A 287 -3.31 4.09 19.60
C PRO A 287 -2.86 4.13 18.12
N LEU A 288 -2.28 5.25 17.69
CA LEU A 288 -1.71 5.39 16.35
C LEU A 288 -0.48 4.47 16.19
N MET A 289 0.48 4.56 17.12
CA MET A 289 1.74 3.83 17.02
C MET A 289 1.55 2.31 17.13
N SER A 290 0.72 1.83 18.04
CA SER A 290 0.37 0.41 18.13
C SER A 290 -0.20 -0.13 16.82
N SER A 291 -1.13 0.60 16.21
CA SER A 291 -1.70 0.24 14.90
C SER A 291 -0.67 0.25 13.78
N ILE A 292 0.32 1.16 13.80
CA ILE A 292 1.42 1.19 12.83
C ILE A 292 2.37 0.01 13.03
N ILE A 293 2.75 -0.30 14.28
CA ILE A 293 3.70 -1.39 14.58
C ILE A 293 3.09 -2.75 14.19
N THR A 294 1.85 -3.03 14.60
CA THR A 294 1.15 -4.27 14.20
C THR A 294 1.06 -4.37 12.68
N TYR A 295 0.80 -3.25 12.01
CA TYR A 295 0.75 -3.21 10.56
C TYR A 295 2.10 -3.48 9.89
N CYS A 296 3.20 -2.98 10.44
CA CYS A 296 4.55 -3.26 9.98
C CYS A 296 4.89 -4.75 10.04
N VAL A 297 4.48 -5.46 11.10
CA VAL A 297 4.74 -6.90 11.25
C VAL A 297 4.00 -7.71 10.19
N PHE A 298 2.70 -7.46 9.98
CA PHE A 298 1.95 -8.15 8.93
C PHE A 298 2.49 -7.85 7.53
N GLN A 299 2.97 -6.62 7.28
CA GLN A 299 3.50 -6.24 5.97
C GLN A 299 4.92 -6.75 5.73
N LEU A 300 5.72 -6.94 6.77
CA LEU A 300 6.97 -7.70 6.70
C LEU A 300 6.67 -9.15 6.31
N HIS A 301 5.74 -9.80 7.01
CA HIS A 301 5.35 -11.18 6.74
C HIS A 301 4.80 -11.36 5.32
N ASP A 302 3.80 -10.57 4.91
CA ASP A 302 3.15 -10.69 3.60
C ASP A 302 4.17 -10.52 2.45
N MET A 303 5.10 -9.59 2.58
CA MET A 303 6.12 -9.34 1.56
C MET A 303 7.20 -10.44 1.55
N ALA A 304 7.69 -10.87 2.71
CA ALA A 304 8.66 -11.97 2.81
C ALA A 304 8.07 -13.27 2.28
N TYR A 305 6.82 -13.58 2.66
CA TYR A 305 6.09 -14.75 2.19
C TYR A 305 5.99 -14.75 0.66
N THR A 306 5.55 -13.64 0.06
CA THR A 306 5.35 -13.53 -1.39
C THR A 306 6.65 -13.72 -2.17
N GLU A 307 7.76 -13.13 -1.69
CA GLU A 307 9.09 -13.29 -2.28
C GLU A 307 9.56 -14.74 -2.19
N ILE A 308 9.64 -15.28 -0.96
CA ILE A 308 10.15 -16.62 -0.68
C ILE A 308 9.39 -17.66 -1.48
N PHE A 309 8.06 -17.57 -1.47
CA PHE A 309 7.22 -18.54 -2.13
C PHE A 309 7.43 -18.54 -3.65
N SER A 310 7.61 -17.36 -4.25
CA SER A 310 7.92 -17.24 -5.69
C SER A 310 9.29 -17.83 -6.02
N LEU A 311 10.31 -17.54 -5.22
CA LEU A 311 11.66 -18.12 -5.39
C LEU A 311 11.66 -19.64 -5.20
N TRP A 312 10.95 -20.13 -4.18
CA TRP A 312 10.83 -21.55 -3.87
C TRP A 312 10.14 -22.32 -5.00
N ALA A 313 9.03 -21.81 -5.52
CA ALA A 313 8.28 -22.44 -6.61
C ALA A 313 9.13 -22.61 -7.88
N ILE A 314 9.99 -21.64 -8.19
CA ILE A 314 10.83 -21.67 -9.39
C ILE A 314 12.07 -22.54 -9.19
N SER A 315 12.61 -22.57 -7.97
CA SER A 315 13.92 -23.18 -7.72
C SER A 315 13.98 -24.68 -8.07
N PRO A 316 15.17 -25.19 -8.43
CA PRO A 316 15.39 -26.60 -8.77
C PRO A 316 14.95 -27.60 -7.69
N ARG A 317 14.41 -28.77 -8.10
CA ARG A 317 13.94 -29.83 -7.19
C ARG A 317 15.05 -30.42 -6.32
N ASN A 318 16.28 -30.49 -6.81
CA ASN A 318 17.46 -30.92 -6.03
C ASN A 318 17.78 -29.95 -4.88
N SER A 319 17.39 -28.68 -4.98
CA SER A 319 17.54 -27.65 -3.94
C SER A 319 16.29 -27.51 -3.06
N GLY A 320 15.32 -28.43 -3.18
CA GLY A 320 14.07 -28.43 -2.40
C GLY A 320 12.94 -27.56 -2.98
N GLY A 321 13.08 -27.08 -4.22
CA GLY A 321 12.04 -26.32 -4.94
C GLY A 321 11.11 -27.17 -5.81
N LEU A 322 10.28 -26.52 -6.64
CA LEU A 322 9.30 -27.21 -7.50
C LEU A 322 9.70 -27.26 -9.00
N SER A 323 10.71 -26.47 -9.42
CA SER A 323 11.15 -26.31 -10.81
C SER A 323 10.07 -25.79 -11.76
N TYR A 324 9.24 -24.86 -11.29
CA TYR A 324 8.19 -24.27 -12.13
C TYR A 324 8.77 -23.24 -13.10
N THR A 325 8.24 -23.26 -14.32
CA THR A 325 8.45 -22.22 -15.33
C THR A 325 7.72 -20.93 -14.91
N THR A 326 8.17 -19.77 -15.41
CA THR A 326 7.51 -18.47 -15.18
C THR A 326 6.00 -18.47 -15.48
N SER A 327 5.51 -19.33 -16.39
CA SER A 327 4.08 -19.50 -16.72
C SER A 327 3.32 -20.33 -15.69
N GLU A 328 3.96 -21.33 -15.08
CA GLU A 328 3.34 -22.16 -14.04
C GLU A 328 3.24 -21.37 -12.72
N VAL A 329 4.11 -20.38 -12.52
CA VAL A 329 4.10 -19.41 -11.38
C VAL A 329 2.83 -18.55 -11.32
N LEU A 330 1.91 -18.70 -12.27
CA LEU A 330 0.61 -18.03 -12.26
C LEU A 330 -0.52 -18.83 -11.63
N SER A 331 -0.38 -20.15 -11.56
CA SER A 331 -1.22 -21.00 -10.71
C SER A 331 -0.86 -20.84 -9.23
N VAL A 332 0.21 -20.11 -8.91
CA VAL A 332 0.84 -20.05 -7.60
C VAL A 332 0.09 -19.24 -6.54
N PRO A 333 -0.68 -18.17 -6.83
CA PRO A 333 -1.60 -17.63 -5.83
C PRO A 333 -2.47 -18.74 -5.27
N LEU A 334 -3.01 -19.63 -6.12
CA LEU A 334 -3.82 -20.79 -5.72
C LEU A 334 -2.99 -21.79 -4.88
N LEU A 335 -1.73 -22.00 -5.22
CA LEU A 335 -0.81 -22.96 -4.57
C LEU A 335 -0.15 -22.46 -3.27
N SER A 336 -0.49 -21.28 -2.75
CA SER A 336 0.14 -20.64 -1.57
C SER A 336 -0.17 -21.32 -0.22
N THR A 337 -0.48 -22.60 -0.20
CA THR A 337 -0.83 -23.36 1.01
C THR A 337 -0.12 -24.70 1.14
N TYR A 338 1.02 -24.88 0.46
CA TYR A 338 1.60 -26.20 0.24
C TYR A 338 2.87 -26.66 0.94
N PRO A 339 2.89 -26.67 2.28
CA PRO A 339 3.72 -27.61 3.03
C PRO A 339 3.18 -29.06 3.04
N TYR A 340 1.98 -29.35 2.50
CA TYR A 340 1.34 -30.69 2.55
C TYR A 340 0.94 -31.32 1.19
N ILE A 341 1.41 -30.77 0.05
CA ILE A 341 0.96 -31.24 -1.29
C ILE A 341 1.42 -32.64 -1.65
N ALA A 342 2.55 -33.09 -1.09
CA ALA A 342 3.15 -34.37 -1.48
C ALA A 342 2.24 -35.58 -1.18
N MET A 343 1.10 -35.38 -0.51
CA MET A 343 0.14 -36.42 -0.15
C MET A 343 -1.22 -36.36 -0.88
N LEU A 344 -1.47 -35.41 -1.80
CA LEU A 344 -2.78 -35.25 -2.46
C LEU A 344 -2.67 -34.91 -3.96
N SER A 345 -3.54 -35.49 -4.81
CA SER A 345 -3.63 -35.26 -6.27
C SER A 345 -5.09 -35.12 -6.75
N GLY A 346 -5.36 -34.32 -7.80
CA GLY A 346 -6.67 -34.27 -8.52
C GLY A 346 -7.43 -32.93 -8.53
N PHE A 347 -8.70 -32.94 -8.98
CA PHE A 347 -9.60 -31.76 -9.10
C PHE A 347 -9.93 -31.11 -7.75
N TRP A 348 -10.24 -31.93 -6.74
CA TRP A 348 -10.54 -31.47 -5.37
C TRP A 348 -9.41 -30.70 -4.72
N LEU A 349 -8.18 -31.02 -5.14
CA LEU A 349 -6.99 -30.33 -4.73
C LEU A 349 -7.01 -28.88 -5.22
N SER A 350 -7.24 -28.65 -6.52
CA SER A 350 -7.38 -27.29 -7.08
C SER A 350 -8.44 -26.49 -6.32
N VAL A 351 -9.62 -27.06 -6.08
CA VAL A 351 -10.71 -26.33 -5.40
C VAL A 351 -10.31 -25.90 -3.98
N VAL A 352 -9.69 -26.78 -3.19
CA VAL A 352 -9.26 -26.47 -1.81
C VAL A 352 -8.21 -25.38 -1.80
N LEU A 353 -7.28 -25.42 -2.75
CA LEU A 353 -6.20 -24.46 -2.90
C LEU A 353 -6.67 -23.09 -3.35
N ASP A 354 -7.50 -23.07 -4.38
CA ASP A 354 -8.10 -21.86 -4.91
C ASP A 354 -8.87 -21.15 -3.79
N SER A 355 -9.62 -21.92 -3.00
CA SER A 355 -10.35 -21.43 -1.83
C SER A 355 -9.41 -20.89 -0.75
N ALA A 356 -8.33 -21.60 -0.43
CA ALA A 356 -7.39 -21.19 0.61
C ALA A 356 -6.58 -19.94 0.22
N SER A 357 -6.21 -19.81 -1.05
CA SER A 357 -5.58 -18.63 -1.62
C SER A 357 -6.48 -17.40 -1.56
N VAL A 358 -7.72 -17.56 -2.00
CA VAL A 358 -8.72 -16.49 -1.93
C VAL A 358 -8.89 -16.07 -0.49
N LEU A 359 -8.98 -17.02 0.44
CA LEU A 359 -9.12 -16.75 1.86
C LEU A 359 -7.90 -16.01 2.44
N LYS A 360 -6.67 -16.42 2.09
CA LYS A 360 -5.42 -15.71 2.49
C LYS A 360 -5.43 -14.26 2.00
N ASN A 361 -5.79 -14.04 0.75
CA ASN A 361 -5.82 -12.69 0.17
C ASN A 361 -6.92 -11.84 0.82
N VAL A 362 -8.10 -12.42 1.07
CA VAL A 362 -9.20 -11.75 1.77
C VAL A 362 -8.78 -11.34 3.19
N PHE A 363 -8.13 -12.23 3.94
CA PHE A 363 -7.63 -11.90 5.27
C PHE A 363 -6.54 -10.83 5.25
N SER A 364 -5.54 -10.93 4.34
CA SER A 364 -4.48 -9.93 4.21
C SER A 364 -5.04 -8.53 3.88
N VAL A 365 -5.99 -8.44 2.95
CA VAL A 365 -6.69 -7.19 2.60
C VAL A 365 -7.53 -6.67 3.76
N SER A 366 -8.18 -7.55 4.52
CA SER A 366 -9.00 -7.19 5.68
C SER A 366 -8.15 -6.63 6.83
N ILE A 367 -7.06 -7.30 7.18
CA ILE A 367 -6.09 -6.86 8.20
C ILE A 367 -5.53 -5.49 7.83
N THR A 368 -5.10 -5.33 6.57
CA THR A 368 -4.54 -4.08 6.05
C THR A 368 -5.57 -2.94 6.14
N THR A 369 -6.81 -3.18 5.70
CA THR A 369 -7.88 -2.18 5.73
C THR A 369 -8.28 -1.82 7.16
N GLY A 370 -8.39 -2.82 8.05
CA GLY A 370 -8.71 -2.60 9.46
C GLY A 370 -7.68 -1.72 10.16
N LEU A 371 -6.39 -2.01 9.97
CA LEU A 371 -5.31 -1.21 10.57
C LEU A 371 -5.26 0.21 10.01
N PHE A 372 -5.57 0.42 8.72
CA PHE A 372 -5.72 1.78 8.18
C PHE A 372 -6.86 2.58 8.80
N LEU A 373 -7.99 1.94 9.05
CA LEU A 373 -9.12 2.61 9.69
C LEU A 373 -8.76 3.01 11.13
N LEU A 374 -8.08 2.14 11.87
CA LEU A 374 -7.60 2.45 13.21
C LEU A 374 -6.61 3.61 13.21
N GLN A 375 -5.64 3.62 12.29
CA GLN A 375 -4.68 4.72 12.15
C GLN A 375 -5.36 6.06 11.86
N ASN A 376 -6.33 6.09 10.95
CA ASN A 376 -7.04 7.34 10.62
C ASN A 376 -8.04 7.79 11.68
N ARG A 377 -8.54 6.87 12.52
CA ARG A 377 -9.38 7.19 13.69
C ARG A 377 -8.56 7.71 14.87
N ALA A 378 -7.30 7.28 15.00
CA ALA A 378 -6.42 7.71 16.08
C ALA A 378 -5.98 9.19 15.99
N VAL A 379 -6.24 9.87 14.87
CA VAL A 379 -5.77 11.25 14.62
C VAL A 379 -6.87 12.15 14.07
N SER A 380 -6.76 13.45 14.36
CA SER A 380 -7.64 14.48 13.81
C SER A 380 -7.45 14.61 12.29
N GLN A 381 -8.45 15.15 11.60
CA GLN A 381 -8.45 15.24 10.14
C GLN A 381 -7.25 16.01 9.58
N GLU A 382 -6.82 17.08 10.26
CA GLU A 382 -5.67 17.91 9.89
C GLU A 382 -4.34 17.16 9.99
N GLN A 383 -4.25 16.17 10.89
CA GLN A 383 -3.03 15.40 11.13
C GLN A 383 -2.96 14.09 10.33
N ARG A 384 -4.02 13.73 9.58
CA ARG A 384 -4.08 12.49 8.79
C ARG A 384 -3.00 12.40 7.73
N GLY A 385 -2.64 13.51 7.08
CA GLY A 385 -1.56 13.53 6.07
C GLY A 385 -0.23 13.06 6.68
N ALA A 386 0.16 13.70 7.78
CA ALA A 386 1.38 13.35 8.53
C ALA A 386 1.34 11.92 9.09
N ALA A 387 0.23 11.51 9.72
CA ALA A 387 0.07 10.16 10.27
C ALA A 387 0.15 9.07 9.20
N ASN A 388 -0.51 9.27 8.05
CA ASN A 388 -0.42 8.36 6.92
C ASN A 388 0.99 8.36 6.31
N GLY A 389 1.69 9.50 6.30
CA GLY A 389 3.10 9.58 5.90
C GLY A 389 4.02 8.74 6.79
N ILE A 390 3.88 8.85 8.12
CA ILE A 390 4.63 8.06 9.11
C ILE A 390 4.34 6.56 8.93
N SER A 391 3.06 6.20 8.87
CA SER A 391 2.62 4.82 8.63
C SER A 391 3.20 4.26 7.32
N MET A 392 3.16 5.04 6.23
CA MET A 392 3.69 4.64 4.93
C MET A 392 5.21 4.43 4.93
N SER A 393 5.97 5.31 5.59
CA SER A 393 7.42 5.14 5.73
C SER A 393 7.77 3.91 6.55
N ALA A 394 7.15 3.73 7.72
CA ALA A 394 7.37 2.59 8.59
C ALA A 394 7.02 1.26 7.88
N MET A 395 5.84 1.20 7.26
CA MET A 395 5.39 0.04 6.47
C MET A 395 6.33 -0.24 5.30
N SER A 396 6.75 0.79 4.56
CA SER A 396 7.63 0.59 3.40
C SER A 396 9.01 0.10 3.82
N LEU A 397 9.50 0.54 4.99
CA LEU A 397 10.73 -0.01 5.57
C LEU A 397 10.57 -1.49 5.92
N SER A 398 9.46 -1.88 6.56
CA SER A 398 9.16 -3.29 6.82
C SER A 398 9.03 -4.11 5.53
N LYS A 399 8.38 -3.58 4.49
CA LYS A 399 8.33 -4.21 3.16
C LYS A 399 9.68 -4.25 2.45
N ALA A 400 10.62 -3.39 2.80
CA ALA A 400 11.98 -3.45 2.27
C ALA A 400 12.80 -4.54 2.95
N ILE A 401 12.56 -4.81 4.24
CA ILE A 401 13.25 -5.89 4.96
C ILE A 401 12.76 -7.26 4.46
N GLY A 402 11.47 -7.38 4.12
CA GLY A 402 10.83 -8.65 3.75
C GLY A 402 11.58 -9.43 2.66
N PRO A 403 11.76 -8.90 1.43
CA PRO A 403 12.43 -9.63 0.36
C PRO A 403 13.93 -9.85 0.63
N ALA A 404 14.65 -8.89 1.22
CA ALA A 404 16.07 -9.06 1.52
C ALA A 404 16.30 -10.16 2.56
N ALA A 405 15.52 -10.14 3.65
CA ALA A 405 15.57 -11.16 4.68
C ALA A 405 15.07 -12.50 4.14
N GLY A 406 13.98 -12.50 3.37
CA GLY A 406 13.39 -13.70 2.78
C GLY A 406 14.29 -14.36 1.76
N GLY A 407 14.89 -13.61 0.84
CA GLY A 407 15.86 -14.10 -0.14
C GLY A 407 17.14 -14.63 0.49
N SER A 408 17.65 -13.95 1.52
CA SER A 408 18.80 -14.43 2.30
C SER A 408 18.48 -15.70 3.07
N LEU A 409 17.31 -15.75 3.71
CA LEU A 409 16.84 -16.92 4.45
C LEU A 409 16.61 -18.10 3.51
N PHE A 410 16.04 -17.84 2.34
CA PHE A 410 15.83 -18.83 1.29
C PHE A 410 17.15 -19.42 0.78
N SER A 411 18.13 -18.57 0.44
CA SER A 411 19.47 -18.99 0.04
C SER A 411 20.16 -19.84 1.11
N TRP A 412 20.07 -19.41 2.37
CA TRP A 412 20.63 -20.15 3.50
C TRP A 412 19.92 -21.50 3.71
N ALA A 413 18.61 -21.54 3.55
CA ALA A 413 17.83 -22.76 3.65
C ALA A 413 18.16 -23.78 2.55
N GLN A 414 18.37 -23.33 1.31
CA GLN A 414 18.80 -24.22 0.22
C GLN A 414 20.15 -24.89 0.50
N LYS A 415 21.08 -24.19 1.18
CA LYS A 415 22.35 -24.75 1.63
C LYS A 415 22.21 -25.78 2.75
N ARG A 416 21.03 -25.89 3.37
CA ARG A 416 20.76 -26.69 4.57
C ARG A 416 19.76 -27.85 4.32
N GLN A 417 19.61 -28.30 3.07
CA GLN A 417 18.67 -29.39 2.75
C GLN A 417 18.99 -30.72 3.47
N GLY A 418 20.26 -30.98 3.79
CA GLY A 418 20.70 -32.22 4.46
C GLY A 418 20.60 -32.23 6.00
N ALA A 419 19.97 -31.24 6.63
CA ALA A 419 19.90 -31.18 8.09
C ALA A 419 18.90 -32.19 8.69
N SER A 420 19.28 -32.84 9.80
CA SER A 420 18.46 -33.84 10.48
C SER A 420 17.27 -33.28 11.26
N VAL A 421 17.32 -32.00 11.64
CA VAL A 421 16.26 -31.28 12.35
C VAL A 421 15.93 -30.02 11.57
N LEU A 422 14.66 -29.90 11.15
CA LEU A 422 14.14 -28.83 10.29
C LEU A 422 14.97 -28.65 9.00
N PRO A 423 14.73 -29.49 7.97
CA PRO A 423 15.27 -29.28 6.63
C PRO A 423 14.95 -27.88 6.11
N GLY A 424 15.78 -27.38 5.19
CA GLY A 424 15.79 -25.98 4.79
C GLY A 424 14.43 -25.41 4.40
N ASP A 425 13.67 -26.14 3.58
CA ASP A 425 12.31 -25.79 3.17
C ASP A 425 11.35 -25.62 4.35
N GLN A 426 11.34 -26.57 5.29
CA GLN A 426 10.51 -26.52 6.50
C GLN A 426 10.89 -25.37 7.43
N MET A 427 12.20 -25.07 7.53
CA MET A 427 12.70 -23.99 8.38
C MET A 427 12.20 -22.61 7.92
N ILE A 428 12.12 -22.38 6.60
CA ILE A 428 11.64 -21.10 6.08
C ILE A 428 10.18 -20.86 6.45
N PHE A 429 9.31 -21.84 6.18
CA PHE A 429 7.89 -21.72 6.50
C PHE A 429 7.64 -21.71 8.01
N PHE A 430 8.45 -22.41 8.80
CA PHE A 430 8.41 -22.32 10.26
C PHE A 430 8.67 -20.88 10.74
N LEU A 431 9.73 -20.23 10.25
CA LEU A 431 10.05 -18.86 10.61
C LEU A 431 8.97 -17.86 10.19
N LEU A 432 8.39 -18.02 9.00
CA LEU A 432 7.26 -17.21 8.56
C LEU A 432 6.05 -17.36 9.49
N ASN A 433 5.71 -18.60 9.88
CA ASN A 433 4.63 -18.88 10.82
C ASN A 433 4.89 -18.28 12.20
N VAL A 434 6.13 -18.29 12.69
CA VAL A 434 6.49 -17.63 13.95
C VAL A 434 6.22 -16.12 13.88
N ILE A 435 6.58 -15.47 12.76
CA ILE A 435 6.30 -14.04 12.56
C ILE A 435 4.78 -13.79 12.52
N GLU A 436 4.01 -14.65 11.86
CA GLU A 436 2.54 -14.54 11.82
C GLU A 436 1.91 -14.71 13.20
N VAL A 437 2.40 -15.66 14.02
CA VAL A 437 1.97 -15.83 15.41
C VAL A 437 2.28 -14.59 16.24
N ILE A 438 3.46 -13.99 16.06
CA ILE A 438 3.80 -12.72 16.72
C ILE A 438 2.81 -11.62 16.27
N GLY A 439 2.54 -11.50 14.96
CA GLY A 439 1.57 -10.57 14.41
C GLY A 439 0.18 -10.74 15.02
N LEU A 440 -0.29 -11.98 15.14
CA LEU A 440 -1.54 -12.35 15.79
C LEU A 440 -1.55 -11.94 17.27
N LEU A 441 -0.51 -12.27 18.03
CA LEU A 441 -0.40 -11.87 19.44
C LEU A 441 -0.47 -10.34 19.61
N MET A 442 0.11 -9.59 18.67
CA MET A 442 0.07 -8.13 18.65
C MET A 442 -1.31 -7.54 18.33
N THR A 443 -2.28 -8.34 17.87
CA THR A 443 -3.67 -7.88 17.70
C THR A 443 -4.46 -7.84 19.00
N PHE A 444 -3.98 -8.52 20.06
CA PHE A 444 -4.64 -8.55 21.36
C PHE A 444 -4.18 -7.39 22.26
N LYS A 445 -5.00 -7.04 23.25
CA LYS A 445 -4.60 -6.15 24.35
C LYS A 445 -3.49 -6.83 25.17
N PRO A 446 -2.42 -6.12 25.58
CA PRO A 446 -2.25 -4.66 25.60
C PRO A 446 -1.59 -4.05 24.34
N PHE A 447 -1.26 -4.85 23.32
CA PHE A 447 -0.45 -4.41 22.20
C PHE A 447 -1.19 -3.50 21.23
N LEU A 448 -2.37 -3.91 20.75
CA LEU A 448 -3.22 -3.09 19.89
C LEU A 448 -4.25 -2.33 20.74
N VAL A 449 -4.10 -1.01 20.82
CA VAL A 449 -5.02 -0.13 21.56
C VAL A 449 -5.98 0.52 20.57
N LEU A 450 -7.27 0.31 20.79
CA LEU A 450 -8.32 0.92 19.97
C LEU A 450 -8.43 2.42 20.32
N PRO A 451 -8.59 3.31 19.32
CA PRO A 451 -8.93 4.70 19.56
C PRO A 451 -10.26 4.80 20.34
N GLU A 452 -10.38 5.78 21.22
CA GLU A 452 -11.64 6.04 21.93
C GLU A 452 -12.71 6.51 20.92
N ASP A 453 -13.79 5.74 20.79
CA ASP A 453 -14.92 6.12 19.97
C ASP A 453 -15.75 7.17 20.73
N ASN A 454 -15.67 8.45 20.33
CA ASN A 454 -16.58 9.53 20.79
C ASN A 454 -18.07 9.29 20.45
N VAL A 455 -18.42 8.11 19.93
CA VAL A 455 -19.78 7.74 19.50
C VAL A 455 -20.64 7.30 20.69
N SER A 456 -20.06 6.79 21.78
CA SER A 456 -20.82 6.39 22.98
C SER A 456 -21.42 7.58 23.75
N ASN A 457 -20.78 8.76 23.73
CA ASN A 457 -21.30 9.94 24.45
C ASN A 457 -22.49 10.60 23.75
N ARG A 458 -22.63 10.50 22.42
CA ARG A 458 -23.80 11.08 21.73
C ARG A 458 -25.12 10.39 22.02
N LYS A 459 -25.11 9.10 22.37
CA LYS A 459 -26.36 8.39 22.73
C LYS A 459 -26.89 8.81 24.09
N HIS A 460 -26.02 9.25 25.00
CA HIS A 460 -26.43 9.76 26.30
C HIS A 460 -26.95 11.21 26.23
N GLU A 461 -26.34 12.07 25.42
CA GLU A 461 -26.81 13.45 25.26
C GLU A 461 -28.21 13.54 24.61
N THR A 462 -28.53 12.69 23.61
CA THR A 462 -29.88 12.68 23.02
C THR A 462 -30.97 12.15 23.95
N SER A 463 -30.61 11.45 25.03
CA SER A 463 -31.58 11.00 26.05
C SER A 463 -31.82 12.02 27.16
N GLU A 464 -30.86 12.92 27.42
CA GLU A 464 -30.99 13.96 28.45
C GLU A 464 -31.67 15.23 27.93
N GLU A 465 -31.59 15.54 26.63
CA GLU A 465 -32.38 16.63 26.02
C GLU A 465 -33.87 16.29 25.80
N SER A 466 -34.29 15.06 26.15
CA SER A 466 -35.67 14.59 25.99
C SER A 466 -36.41 14.35 27.32
N ARG A 467 -35.92 14.90 28.44
CA ARG A 467 -36.60 14.86 29.74
C ARG A 467 -36.86 16.24 30.33
#